data_AF-A0A0S7XTY9-F1
#
_entry.id   AF-A0A0S7XTY9-F1
#
_cell.length_a   1.000
_cell.length_b   1.000
_cell.length_c   1.000
_cell.angle_alpha   90.00
_cell.angle_beta   90.00
_cell.angle_gamma   90.00
#
_symmetry.space_group_name_H-M   'P 1'
#
loop_
_entity.id
_entity.type
_entity.pdbx_description
1 polymer ?
#
loop_
_entity_poly.entity_id
_entity_poly.type
_entity_poly.pdbx_seq_one_letter_code
_entity_poly.pdbx_strand_id
1 'polypeptide(L)'
;MFESSSENYERATKVVDSSQEVGTLEGSEIGSISQTSPGQQKVSNWLSSLVDFRVDFGPSKKDILNFTNQLAVMVRAGISLQDSLESIAEQQESQKFSAIITDLKNQIEEGKSFSQALAEHDQVFSNL
;
A
#
# COMPACT_ATOMS: atom_id res chain seq x y z
N MET A 1 22.00 4.65 -58.56
CA MET A 1 23.33 4.34 -58.00
C MET A 1 24.17 5.60 -58.18
N PHE A 2 24.80 6.10 -57.10
CA PHE A 2 25.54 7.39 -57.00
C PHE A 2 24.70 8.67 -57.23
N GLU A 3 24.26 9.44 -56.23
CA GLU A 3 24.99 10.17 -55.16
C GLU A 3 25.69 11.45 -55.63
N SER A 4 25.16 12.61 -55.26
CA SER A 4 25.92 13.71 -54.59
C SER A 4 25.05 14.90 -54.18
N SER A 5 25.45 15.51 -53.06
CA SER A 5 25.26 16.87 -52.53
C SER A 5 24.30 17.89 -53.18
N SER A 6 23.51 18.56 -52.33
CA SER A 6 23.69 19.99 -51.96
C SER A 6 22.69 20.32 -50.82
N GLU A 7 23.14 20.56 -49.59
CA GLU A 7 23.63 21.84 -49.05
C GLU A 7 22.53 22.77 -48.49
N ASN A 8 22.83 23.32 -47.30
CA ASN A 8 22.49 24.68 -46.85
C ASN A 8 21.05 25.00 -46.35
N TYR A 9 20.75 24.60 -45.11
CA TYR A 9 19.74 25.28 -44.27
C TYR A 9 20.21 25.68 -42.85
N GLU A 10 21.50 25.50 -42.51
CA GLU A 10 22.05 26.03 -41.25
C GLU A 10 22.38 27.54 -41.35
N ARG A 11 21.35 28.37 -41.17
CA ARG A 11 21.51 29.72 -40.61
C ARG A 11 21.36 29.57 -39.09
N ALA A 12 22.41 29.37 -38.30
CA ALA A 12 23.49 30.31 -37.98
C ALA A 12 23.00 31.61 -37.32
N THR A 13 23.53 31.89 -36.11
CA THR A 13 23.42 33.15 -35.31
C THR A 13 22.03 33.44 -34.70
N LYS A 14 21.83 34.13 -33.55
CA LYS A 14 22.61 34.71 -32.42
C LYS A 14 21.55 35.16 -31.35
N VAL A 15 21.78 35.50 -30.07
CA VAL A 15 22.92 35.59 -29.10
C VAL A 15 22.34 35.41 -27.68
N VAL A 16 23.10 34.83 -26.74
CA VAL A 16 23.21 35.16 -25.28
C VAL A 16 24.01 34.02 -24.63
N ASP A 17 25.34 34.11 -24.46
CA ASP A 17 26.11 34.91 -23.48
C ASP A 17 25.88 34.55 -22.01
N SER A 18 26.95 34.70 -21.22
CA SER A 18 27.05 34.71 -19.75
C SER A 18 27.60 33.44 -19.08
N SER A 19 28.91 33.31 -19.27
CA SER A 19 29.94 32.70 -18.41
C SER A 19 29.58 32.37 -16.95
N GLN A 20 30.10 31.22 -16.48
CA GLN A 20 30.69 31.14 -15.14
C GLN A 20 32.09 30.52 -15.23
N GLU A 21 33.11 31.32 -14.96
CA GLU A 21 34.48 30.88 -14.75
C GLU A 21 34.68 30.39 -13.32
N VAL A 22 35.56 29.39 -13.16
CA VAL A 22 35.96 28.84 -11.86
C VAL A 22 37.08 29.68 -11.23
N GLY A 23 36.92 30.01 -9.94
CA GLY A 23 37.92 30.70 -9.12
C GLY A 23 38.16 29.95 -7.80
N THR A 24 39.42 29.97 -7.33
CA THR A 24 39.92 29.12 -6.23
C THR A 24 40.59 29.98 -5.16
N LEU A 25 40.66 29.46 -3.91
CA LEU A 25 41.37 30.02 -2.73
C LEU A 25 40.62 31.22 -2.08
N GLU A 26 40.74 31.53 -0.79
CA GLU A 26 41.70 31.15 0.27
C GLU A 26 41.07 31.38 1.68
N GLY A 27 41.75 31.02 2.78
CA GLY A 27 41.66 31.80 4.02
C GLY A 27 40.74 31.33 5.17
N SER A 28 41.35 30.61 6.11
CA SER A 28 40.96 30.40 7.52
C SER A 28 40.15 31.50 8.23
N GLU A 29 39.08 31.11 8.93
CA GLU A 29 38.83 31.56 10.32
C GLU A 29 38.42 30.38 11.22
N ILE A 30 38.96 30.36 12.45
CA ILE A 30 38.68 29.37 13.50
C ILE A 30 37.84 30.03 14.61
N GLY A 31 36.65 29.50 14.90
CA GLY A 31 35.76 30.05 15.93
C GLY A 31 34.65 29.09 16.32
N SER A 32 34.56 28.78 17.61
CA SER A 32 33.67 27.76 18.18
C SER A 32 32.33 28.31 18.70
N ILE A 33 31.48 27.41 19.21
CA ILE A 33 30.15 27.60 19.86
C ILE A 33 28.95 27.77 18.90
N SER A 34 27.77 27.14 19.08
CA SER A 34 27.31 26.22 20.14
C SER A 34 26.21 25.24 19.65
N GLN A 35 25.96 24.22 20.49
CA GLN A 35 24.87 23.22 20.52
C GLN A 35 23.49 23.75 20.00
N THR A 36 22.63 22.96 19.34
CA THR A 36 21.82 21.85 19.93
C THR A 36 21.43 20.73 18.93
N SER A 37 20.89 19.62 19.46
CA SER A 37 20.41 18.41 18.75
C SER A 37 18.85 18.34 18.74
N PRO A 38 18.17 17.30 18.23
CA PRO A 38 17.96 16.95 16.82
C PRO A 38 16.46 16.83 16.41
N GLY A 39 16.16 16.72 15.11
CA GLY A 39 15.00 15.91 14.65
C GLY A 39 13.97 16.53 13.68
N GLN A 40 13.68 15.75 12.63
CA GLN A 40 12.39 15.56 11.94
C GLN A 40 11.56 16.79 11.48
N GLN A 41 11.44 16.95 10.16
CA GLN A 41 10.27 17.56 9.52
C GLN A 41 10.08 17.04 8.08
N LYS A 42 9.86 15.72 7.97
CA LYS A 42 9.28 15.10 6.78
C LYS A 42 7.91 14.56 7.17
N VAL A 43 6.97 14.58 6.22
CA VAL A 43 5.72 13.81 6.25
C VAL A 43 4.75 14.11 7.42
N SER A 44 4.33 15.36 7.62
CA SER A 44 3.13 15.66 8.43
C SER A 44 1.81 15.40 7.68
N ASN A 45 1.82 15.36 6.34
CA ASN A 45 0.60 15.27 5.50
C ASN A 45 0.00 13.85 5.29
N TRP A 46 0.60 12.79 5.83
CA TRP A 46 0.05 11.40 5.74
C TRP A 46 -0.55 10.91 7.07
N LEU A 47 -0.16 11.52 8.20
CA LEU A 47 -0.64 11.11 9.53
C LEU A 47 -2.11 11.48 9.76
N SER A 48 -2.67 12.40 8.98
CA SER A 48 -4.11 12.68 8.92
C SER A 48 -4.94 11.52 8.38
N SER A 49 -4.35 10.57 7.64
CA SER A 49 -5.03 9.33 7.22
C SER A 49 -5.17 8.29 8.34
N LEU A 50 -4.71 8.57 9.56
CA LEU A 50 -4.59 7.60 10.65
C LEU A 50 -5.40 7.92 11.91
N VAL A 51 -6.33 8.89 11.88
CA VAL A 51 -7.04 9.32 13.10
C VAL A 51 -8.58 9.39 13.01
N ASP A 52 -9.20 9.58 11.83
CA ASP A 52 -10.59 10.10 11.75
C ASP A 52 -11.65 9.21 11.07
N PHE A 53 -11.57 7.88 11.20
CA PHE A 53 -12.80 7.06 11.10
C PHE A 53 -12.76 5.79 11.98
N ARG A 54 -12.59 5.99 13.29
CA ARG A 54 -13.04 4.99 14.27
C ARG A 54 -14.56 5.00 14.35
N VAL A 55 -15.19 4.15 13.54
CA VAL A 55 -16.58 3.74 13.76
C VAL A 55 -16.58 2.23 13.90
N ASP A 56 -16.87 1.75 15.11
CA ASP A 56 -16.82 0.33 15.42
C ASP A 56 -18.11 -0.38 15.00
N PHE A 57 -18.25 -0.56 13.70
CA PHE A 57 -19.15 -1.55 13.13
C PHE A 57 -18.31 -2.73 12.64
N GLY A 58 -18.32 -3.82 13.40
CA GLY A 58 -17.97 -5.15 12.88
C GLY A 58 -18.95 -5.58 11.77
N PRO A 59 -18.71 -6.73 11.12
CA PRO A 59 -19.68 -7.30 10.18
C PRO A 59 -21.08 -7.39 10.79
N SER A 60 -22.08 -7.09 9.98
CA SER A 60 -23.48 -7.28 10.36
C SER A 60 -23.78 -8.76 10.54
N LYS A 61 -24.78 -9.08 11.36
CA LYS A 61 -25.31 -10.45 11.47
C LYS A 61 -25.76 -11.01 10.11
N LYS A 62 -26.19 -10.14 9.20
CA LYS A 62 -26.53 -10.49 7.81
C LYS A 62 -25.28 -10.93 7.03
N ASP A 63 -24.15 -10.27 7.24
CA ASP A 63 -22.90 -10.53 6.51
C ASP A 63 -22.33 -11.88 6.94
N ILE A 64 -22.34 -12.16 8.25
CA ILE A 64 -21.95 -13.46 8.83
C ILE A 64 -22.87 -14.59 8.31
N LEU A 65 -24.19 -14.34 8.24
CA LEU A 65 -25.15 -15.30 7.69
C LEU A 65 -24.93 -15.55 6.19
N ASN A 66 -24.62 -14.51 5.42
CA ASN A 66 -24.30 -14.62 4.00
C ASN A 66 -23.01 -15.41 3.79
N PHE A 67 -21.94 -15.07 4.51
CA PHE A 67 -20.65 -15.76 4.52
C PHE A 67 -20.81 -17.25 4.83
N THR A 68 -21.47 -17.60 5.94
CA THR A 68 -21.65 -19.00 6.35
C THR A 68 -22.49 -19.80 5.37
N ASN A 69 -23.52 -19.19 4.76
CA ASN A 69 -24.32 -19.85 3.72
C ASN A 69 -23.52 -20.08 2.42
N GLN A 70 -22.80 -19.06 1.93
CA GLN A 70 -21.97 -19.17 0.73
C GLN A 70 -20.89 -20.23 0.92
N LEU A 71 -20.16 -20.18 2.04
CA LEU A 71 -19.15 -21.15 2.41
C LEU A 71 -19.72 -22.57 2.46
N ALA A 72 -20.89 -22.76 3.09
CA ALA A 72 -21.55 -24.05 3.15
C ALA A 72 -22.07 -24.56 1.80
N VAL A 73 -22.34 -23.69 0.82
CA VAL A 73 -22.63 -24.09 -0.57
C VAL A 73 -21.36 -24.54 -1.28
N MET A 74 -20.28 -23.76 -1.19
CA MET A 74 -19.01 -24.06 -1.87
C MET A 74 -18.34 -25.34 -1.34
N VAL A 75 -18.33 -25.53 -0.02
CA VAL A 75 -17.83 -26.76 0.63
C VAL A 75 -18.67 -27.97 0.23
N ARG A 76 -20.01 -27.85 0.13
CA ARG A 76 -20.87 -28.95 -0.37
C ARG A 76 -20.66 -29.25 -1.85
N ALA A 77 -20.24 -28.27 -2.64
CA ALA A 77 -19.88 -28.45 -4.05
C ALA A 77 -18.46 -29.06 -4.23
N GLY A 78 -17.73 -29.31 -3.15
CA GLY A 78 -16.36 -29.86 -3.19
C GLY A 78 -15.28 -28.85 -3.56
N ILE A 79 -15.59 -27.55 -3.51
CA ILE A 79 -14.59 -26.48 -3.68
C ILE A 79 -13.69 -26.46 -2.43
N SER A 80 -12.40 -26.17 -2.61
CA SER A 80 -11.47 -26.14 -1.48
C SER A 80 -11.85 -25.02 -0.49
N LEU A 81 -11.48 -25.20 0.78
CA LEU A 81 -11.76 -24.19 1.80
C LEU A 81 -11.02 -22.87 1.51
N GLN A 82 -9.81 -22.93 0.97
CA GLN A 82 -9.02 -21.76 0.61
C GLN A 82 -9.67 -20.97 -0.54
N ASP A 83 -10.03 -21.64 -1.65
CA ASP A 83 -10.71 -21.00 -2.78
C ASP A 83 -12.08 -20.42 -2.38
N SER A 84 -12.78 -21.11 -1.47
CA SER A 84 -14.07 -20.65 -0.95
C SER A 84 -13.92 -19.36 -0.14
N LEU A 85 -12.91 -19.28 0.73
CA LEU A 85 -12.66 -18.08 1.53
C LEU A 85 -12.18 -16.91 0.66
N GLU A 86 -11.28 -17.14 -0.29
CA GLU A 86 -10.82 -16.13 -1.25
C GLU A 86 -12.02 -15.53 -2.02
N SER A 87 -12.84 -16.38 -2.65
CA SER A 87 -13.95 -15.92 -3.48
C SER A 87 -15.03 -15.17 -2.69
N ILE A 88 -15.26 -15.54 -1.43
CA ILE A 88 -16.20 -14.81 -0.55
C ILE A 88 -15.59 -13.49 -0.05
N ALA A 89 -14.27 -13.42 0.16
CA ALA A 89 -13.57 -12.18 0.52
C ALA A 89 -13.60 -11.14 -0.61
N GLU A 90 -13.40 -11.58 -1.87
CA GLU A 90 -13.51 -10.74 -3.07
C GLU A 90 -14.92 -10.15 -3.27
N GLN A 91 -15.95 -10.91 -2.92
CA GLN A 91 -17.37 -10.53 -3.07
C GLN A 91 -17.90 -9.69 -1.89
N GLN A 92 -17.09 -9.43 -0.87
CA GLN A 92 -17.56 -8.82 0.37
C GLN A 92 -17.58 -7.28 0.31
N GLU A 93 -18.75 -6.68 0.50
CA GLU A 93 -18.94 -5.23 0.54
C GLU A 93 -18.21 -4.56 1.74
N SER A 94 -18.15 -5.26 2.89
CA SER A 94 -17.48 -4.76 4.09
C SER A 94 -15.97 -5.04 4.05
N GLN A 95 -15.16 -4.01 3.81
CA GLN A 95 -13.69 -4.12 3.80
C GLN A 95 -13.13 -4.71 5.11
N LYS A 96 -13.71 -4.37 6.27
CA LYS A 96 -13.31 -4.93 7.57
C LYS A 96 -13.58 -6.44 7.64
N PHE A 97 -14.67 -6.91 7.05
CA PHE A 97 -15.00 -8.34 7.05
C PHE A 97 -14.25 -9.11 5.97
N SER A 98 -14.04 -8.52 4.78
CA SER A 98 -13.16 -9.05 3.74
C SER A 98 -11.77 -9.36 4.32
N ALA A 99 -11.16 -8.39 5.03
CA ALA A 99 -9.85 -8.58 5.68
C ALA A 99 -9.83 -9.73 6.70
N ILE A 100 -10.91 -9.94 7.46
CA ILE A 100 -11.04 -11.06 8.40
C ILE A 100 -11.14 -12.40 7.66
N ILE A 101 -11.86 -12.45 6.54
CA ILE A 101 -11.99 -13.67 5.72
C ILE A 101 -10.65 -14.00 5.03
N THR A 102 -9.91 -12.99 4.57
CA THR A 102 -8.55 -13.16 4.05
C THR A 102 -7.60 -13.67 5.13
N ASP A 103 -7.68 -13.16 6.37
CA ASP A 103 -6.86 -13.65 7.48
C ASP A 103 -7.17 -15.11 7.82
N LEU A 104 -8.47 -15.49 7.90
CA LEU A 104 -8.88 -16.90 8.03
C LEU A 104 -8.25 -17.79 6.96
N LYS A 105 -8.22 -17.34 5.69
CA LYS A 105 -7.61 -18.08 4.58
C LYS A 105 -6.10 -18.26 4.81
N ASN A 106 -5.39 -17.18 5.11
CA ASN A 106 -3.94 -17.19 5.35
C ASN A 106 -3.59 -18.16 6.50
N GLN A 107 -4.34 -18.12 7.60
CA GLN A 107 -4.15 -19.03 8.73
C GLN A 107 -4.33 -20.52 8.35
N ILE A 108 -5.22 -20.83 7.40
CA ILE A 108 -5.40 -22.18 6.87
C ILE A 108 -4.26 -22.57 5.91
N GLU A 109 -3.75 -21.63 5.11
CA GLU A 109 -2.53 -21.81 4.29
C GLU A 109 -1.28 -22.06 5.16
N GLU A 110 -1.20 -21.43 6.33
CA GLU A 110 -0.19 -21.70 7.38
C GLU A 110 -0.39 -23.05 8.10
N GLY A 111 -1.49 -23.76 7.83
CA GLY A 111 -1.78 -25.08 8.37
C GLY A 111 -2.55 -25.10 9.69
N LYS A 112 -3.09 -23.97 10.18
CA LYS A 112 -4.04 -23.98 11.29
C LYS A 112 -5.36 -24.63 10.85
N SER A 113 -6.07 -25.26 11.79
CA SER A 113 -7.43 -25.72 11.52
C SER A 113 -8.42 -24.55 11.46
N PHE A 114 -9.48 -24.69 10.68
CA PHE A 114 -10.51 -23.66 10.51
C PHE A 114 -11.15 -23.22 11.85
N SER A 115 -11.34 -24.14 12.79
CA SER A 115 -11.86 -23.83 14.13
C SER A 115 -10.88 -23.01 14.98
N GLN A 116 -9.57 -23.21 14.85
CA GLN A 116 -8.57 -22.36 15.51
C GLN A 116 -8.59 -20.95 14.93
N ALA A 117 -8.62 -20.83 13.60
CA ALA A 117 -8.66 -19.53 12.92
C ALA A 117 -9.95 -18.73 13.27
N LEU A 118 -11.10 -19.39 13.33
CA LEU A 118 -12.36 -18.78 13.81
C LEU A 118 -12.27 -18.32 15.28
N ALA A 119 -11.59 -19.08 16.15
CA ALA A 119 -11.44 -18.75 17.57
C ALA A 119 -10.54 -17.51 17.80
N GLU A 120 -9.62 -17.21 16.89
CA GLU A 120 -8.82 -15.97 16.91
C GLU A 120 -9.64 -14.72 16.49
N HIS A 121 -10.90 -14.91 16.06
CA HIS A 121 -11.85 -13.85 15.69
C HIS A 121 -13.17 -13.97 16.48
N ASP A 122 -13.09 -14.31 17.77
CA ASP A 122 -14.22 -14.44 18.70
C ASP A 122 -15.18 -13.23 18.70
N GLN A 123 -14.67 -12.00 18.63
CA GLN A 123 -15.45 -10.77 18.51
C GLN A 123 -16.44 -10.74 17.33
N VAL A 124 -16.21 -11.56 16.29
CA VAL A 124 -17.12 -11.74 15.14
C VAL A 124 -17.91 -13.04 15.22
N PHE A 125 -17.27 -14.13 15.66
CA PHE A 125 -17.85 -15.49 15.58
C PHE A 125 -18.27 -16.10 16.93
N SER A 126 -18.29 -15.32 18.02
CA SER A 126 -18.59 -15.72 19.41
C SER A 126 -19.91 -16.46 19.67
N ASN A 127 -20.79 -16.56 18.68
CA ASN A 127 -22.09 -17.22 18.79
C ASN A 127 -22.40 -18.09 17.55
N LEU A 128 -21.36 -18.71 16.97
CA LEU A 128 -21.48 -19.82 16.00
C LEU A 128 -21.37 -21.19 16.69
#